data_AF-A0A9R1WUQ8-F1
#
_entry.id   AF-A0A9R1WUQ8-F1
#
_cell.length_a   1.000
_cell.length_b   1.000
_cell.length_c   1.000
_cell.angle_alpha   90.00
_cell.angle_beta   90.00
_cell.angle_gamma   90.00
#
_symmetry.space_group_name_H-M   'P 1'
#
loop_
_entity.id
_entity.type
_entity.pdbx_description
1 polymer ?
#
loop_
_entity_poly.entity_id
_entity_poly.type
_entity_poly.pdbx_seq_one_letter_code
_entity_poly.pdbx_strand_id
1 'polypeptide(L)'
;MSPTAVAEVEAQKKRVYMEYSAAMYTQFTRLFIQAPVFVRFFLAIENMVEKVSSFQTGGAYWFIDLTIIDAFYILPILAAISCWITVEEGKCGGVWKNIARGGADLTLPHTVSFPNVSITSQLFFLIMKIPAFSLVETL
;
A
#
# COMPACT_ATOMS: atom_id res chain seq x y z
N MET A 1 29.37 -8.51 -34.25
CA MET A 1 27.92 -8.23 -34.11
C MET A 1 27.46 -7.61 -35.41
N SER A 2 26.33 -8.06 -35.99
CA SER A 2 25.80 -7.42 -37.21
C SER A 2 25.30 -6.01 -36.87
N PRO A 3 25.42 -5.03 -37.79
CA PRO A 3 24.91 -3.67 -37.57
C PRO A 3 23.43 -3.65 -37.17
N THR A 4 22.65 -4.60 -37.69
CA THR A 4 21.23 -4.80 -37.40
C THR A 4 20.99 -5.25 -35.95
N ALA A 5 21.80 -6.16 -35.42
CA ALA A 5 21.67 -6.64 -34.05
C ALA A 5 21.98 -5.54 -33.01
N VAL A 6 22.90 -4.63 -33.32
CA VAL A 6 23.18 -3.48 -32.45
C VAL A 6 22.00 -2.51 -32.43
N ALA A 7 21.42 -2.21 -33.58
CA ALA A 7 20.24 -1.35 -33.70
C ALA A 7 19.00 -1.94 -32.98
N GLU A 8 18.81 -3.26 -33.06
CA GLU A 8 17.73 -3.96 -32.35
C GLU A 8 17.90 -3.90 -30.83
N VAL A 9 19.13 -4.09 -30.33
CA VAL A 9 19.44 -3.99 -28.90
C VAL A 9 19.24 -2.56 -28.39
N GLU A 10 19.62 -1.54 -29.16
CA GLU A 10 19.37 -0.13 -28.80
C GLU A 10 17.88 0.20 -28.79
N ALA A 11 17.12 -0.29 -29.78
CA ALA A 11 15.67 -0.12 -29.84
C ALA A 11 14.97 -0.83 -28.66
N GLN A 12 15.40 -2.04 -28.29
CA GLN A 12 14.88 -2.75 -27.11
C GLN A 12 15.18 -2.00 -25.82
N LYS A 13 16.40 -1.51 -25.62
CA LYS A 13 16.76 -0.71 -24.44
C LYS A 13 15.88 0.53 -24.30
N LYS A 14 15.63 1.24 -25.41
CA LYS A 14 14.76 2.41 -25.43
C LYS A 14 13.32 2.06 -25.08
N ARG A 15 12.78 0.95 -25.60
CA ARG A 15 11.41 0.49 -25.27
C ARG A 15 11.26 0.15 -23.79
N VAL A 16 12.19 -0.64 -23.23
CA VAL A 16 12.17 -1.00 -21.81
C VAL A 16 12.25 0.23 -20.91
N TYR A 17 13.08 1.22 -21.26
CA TYR A 17 13.16 2.47 -20.51
C TYR A 17 11.85 3.28 -20.55
N MET A 18 11.20 3.36 -21.71
CA MET A 18 9.95 4.09 -21.87
C MET A 18 8.79 3.40 -21.12
N GLU A 19 8.70 2.08 -21.18
CA GLU A 19 7.71 1.30 -20.41
C GLU A 19 7.93 1.45 -18.90
N TYR A 20 9.18 1.37 -18.45
CA TYR A 20 9.55 1.56 -17.05
C TYR A 20 9.18 2.96 -16.55
N SER A 21 9.47 3.99 -17.34
CA SER A 21 9.12 5.38 -17.02
C SER A 21 7.60 5.56 -16.93
N ALA A 22 6.86 5.06 -17.92
CA ALA A 22 5.39 5.15 -17.92
C ALA A 22 4.76 4.42 -16.72
N ALA A 23 5.26 3.23 -16.38
CA ALA A 23 4.81 2.49 -15.20
C ALA A 23 5.08 3.27 -13.91
N MET A 24 6.29 3.84 -13.77
CA MET A 24 6.69 4.68 -12.64
C MET A 24 5.79 5.91 -12.49
N TYR A 25 5.55 6.66 -13.57
CA TYR A 25 4.64 7.81 -13.59
C TYR A 25 3.22 7.44 -13.16
N THR A 26 2.73 6.29 -13.61
CA THR A 26 1.41 5.79 -13.22
C THR A 26 1.34 5.50 -11.72
N GLN A 27 2.36 4.88 -11.13
CA GLN A 27 2.39 4.63 -9.68
C GLN A 27 2.43 5.93 -8.87
N PHE A 28 3.28 6.89 -9.25
CA PHE A 28 3.33 8.18 -8.56
C PHE A 28 2.02 8.94 -8.67
N THR A 29 1.41 8.96 -9.85
CA THR A 29 0.11 9.61 -10.06
C THR A 29 -0.97 9.00 -9.16
N ARG A 30 -1.00 7.66 -9.03
CA ARG A 30 -1.91 6.98 -8.11
C ARG A 30 -1.68 7.40 -6.65
N LEU A 31 -0.43 7.53 -6.21
CA LEU A 31 -0.10 8.01 -4.86
C LEU A 31 -0.58 9.44 -4.64
N PHE A 32 -0.37 10.35 -5.60
CA PHE A 32 -0.81 11.74 -5.48
C PHE A 32 -2.33 11.90 -5.44
N ILE A 33 -3.07 11.05 -6.16
CA ILE A 33 -4.54 11.07 -6.13
C ILE A 33 -5.08 10.44 -4.84
N GLN A 34 -4.45 9.37 -4.34
CA GLN A 34 -4.93 8.65 -3.16
C GLN A 34 -4.52 9.31 -1.84
N ALA A 35 -3.33 9.92 -1.76
CA ALA A 35 -2.82 10.51 -0.52
C ALA A 35 -3.77 11.55 0.11
N PRO A 36 -4.40 12.48 -0.65
CA PRO A 36 -5.36 13.43 -0.07
C PRO A 36 -6.59 12.75 0.55
N VAL A 37 -7.07 11.66 -0.04
CA VAL A 37 -8.19 10.88 0.52
C VAL A 37 -7.74 10.21 1.81
N PHE A 38 -6.60 9.53 1.80
CA PHE A 38 -6.03 8.88 2.97
C PHE A 38 -5.83 9.85 4.14
N VAL A 39 -5.21 11.02 3.90
CA VAL A 39 -4.97 12.04 4.92
C VAL A 39 -6.27 12.55 5.53
N ARG A 40 -7.32 12.75 4.71
CA ARG A 40 -8.63 13.19 5.22
C ARG A 40 -9.27 12.16 6.15
N PHE A 41 -9.26 10.89 5.76
CA PHE A 41 -9.79 9.83 6.61
C PHE A 41 -8.98 9.65 7.89
N PHE A 42 -7.65 9.70 7.79
CA PHE A 42 -6.76 9.62 8.94
C PHE A 42 -7.06 10.74 9.95
N LEU A 43 -7.05 12.00 9.51
CA LEU A 43 -7.35 13.15 10.37
C LEU A 43 -8.78 13.12 10.91
N ALA A 44 -9.76 12.66 10.13
CA ALA A 44 -11.14 12.51 10.59
C ALA A 44 -11.26 11.48 11.72
N ILE A 45 -10.60 10.33 11.56
CA ILE A 45 -10.58 9.27 12.57
C ILE A 45 -9.86 9.73 13.83
N GLU A 46 -8.69 10.36 13.72
CA GLU A 46 -7.99 10.91 14.88
C GLU A 46 -8.84 11.93 15.65
N ASN A 47 -9.53 12.82 14.93
CA ASN A 47 -10.47 13.76 15.55
C ASN A 47 -11.71 13.10 16.18
N MET A 48 -12.03 11.87 15.80
CA MET A 48 -13.14 11.09 16.36
C MET A 48 -12.72 10.20 17.53
N VAL A 49 -11.45 9.80 17.64
CA VAL A 49 -10.93 8.94 18.71
C VAL A 49 -11.31 9.45 20.10
N GLU A 50 -11.23 10.75 20.33
CA GLU A 50 -11.56 11.34 21.63
C GLU A 50 -13.06 11.64 21.81
N LYS A 51 -13.82 11.72 20.70
CA LYS A 51 -15.24 12.16 20.71
C LYS A 51 -16.23 11.01 20.68
N VAL A 52 -15.76 9.80 20.34
CA VAL A 52 -16.60 8.63 20.10
C VAL A 52 -16.20 7.54 21.09
N SER A 53 -16.87 7.51 22.23
CA SER A 53 -16.65 6.52 23.29
C SER A 53 -16.88 5.07 22.84
N SER A 54 -17.64 4.86 21.76
CA SER A 54 -17.82 3.53 21.18
C SER A 54 -16.53 2.97 20.57
N PHE A 55 -15.48 3.76 20.34
CA PHE A 55 -14.18 3.22 19.93
C PHE A 55 -13.42 2.53 21.07
N GLN A 56 -13.75 2.79 22.33
CA GLN A 56 -13.12 2.11 23.47
C GLN A 56 -13.72 0.72 23.75
N THR A 57 -14.93 0.47 23.26
CA THR A 57 -15.68 -0.77 23.53
C THR A 57 -16.19 -1.48 22.27
N GLY A 58 -15.99 -0.88 21.10
CA GLY A 58 -16.56 -1.33 19.83
C GLY A 58 -15.69 -2.30 19.03
N GLY A 59 -14.52 -2.68 19.54
CA GLY A 59 -13.65 -3.65 18.90
C GLY A 59 -14.12 -5.09 19.10
N ALA A 60 -13.48 -6.04 18.40
CA ALA A 60 -13.87 -7.45 18.42
C ALA A 60 -12.74 -8.33 18.98
N TYR A 61 -13.13 -9.45 19.59
CA TYR A 61 -12.22 -10.49 20.11
C TYR A 61 -11.10 -9.93 21.02
N TRP A 62 -9.89 -9.71 20.49
CA TRP A 62 -8.70 -9.31 21.24
C TRP A 62 -8.36 -7.81 21.18
N PHE A 63 -9.10 -7.01 20.40
CA PHE A 63 -8.85 -5.56 20.22
C PHE A 63 -10.07 -4.71 20.57
N ILE A 64 -10.70 -4.95 21.73
CA ILE A 64 -11.95 -4.29 22.16
C ILE A 64 -11.83 -2.76 22.17
N ASP A 65 -10.67 -2.24 22.59
CA ASP A 65 -10.36 -0.82 22.52
C ASP A 65 -9.60 -0.51 21.22
N LEU A 66 -10.23 0.27 20.34
CA LEU A 66 -9.66 0.71 19.08
C LEU A 66 -8.77 1.96 19.23
N THR A 67 -8.78 2.62 20.38
CA THR A 67 -8.03 3.86 20.64
C THR A 67 -6.61 3.61 21.13
N ILE A 68 -6.34 2.38 21.61
CA ILE A 68 -5.02 1.94 22.04
C ILE A 68 -4.25 1.23 20.90
N ILE A 69 -2.96 1.06 21.11
CA ILE A 69 -2.08 0.26 20.26
C ILE A 69 -2.42 -1.23 20.47
N ASP A 70 -2.31 -2.06 19.42
CA ASP A 70 -2.54 -3.50 19.49
C ASP A 70 -1.54 -4.16 20.45
N ALA A 71 -2.02 -4.66 21.60
CA ALA A 71 -1.19 -5.33 22.59
C ALA A 71 -0.54 -6.62 22.06
N PHE A 72 -1.16 -7.28 21.08
CA PHE A 72 -0.69 -8.55 20.52
C PHE A 72 -0.02 -8.38 19.15
N TYR A 73 0.05 -7.16 18.61
CA TYR A 73 0.59 -6.86 17.28
C TYR A 73 -0.01 -7.67 16.11
N ILE A 74 -1.18 -8.29 16.31
CA ILE A 74 -1.84 -9.14 15.31
C ILE A 74 -2.30 -8.29 14.12
N LEU A 75 -2.92 -7.14 14.38
CA LEU A 75 -3.39 -6.21 13.34
C LEU A 75 -2.23 -5.62 12.50
N PRO A 76 -1.14 -5.10 13.10
CA PRO A 76 0.06 -4.70 12.37
C PRO A 76 0.64 -5.81 11.47
N ILE A 77 0.73 -7.04 11.98
CA ILE A 77 1.28 -8.18 11.23
C ILE A 77 0.37 -8.53 10.04
N LEU A 78 -0.94 -8.58 10.25
CA LEU A 78 -1.91 -8.83 9.16
C LEU A 78 -1.86 -7.74 8.08
N ALA A 79 -1.72 -6.48 8.49
CA ALA A 79 -1.57 -5.36 7.56
C ALA A 79 -0.28 -5.49 6.74
N ALA A 80 0.84 -5.86 7.36
CA ALA A 80 2.12 -6.07 6.68
C ALA A 80 2.07 -7.25 5.70
N ILE A 81 1.50 -8.39 6.10
CA ILE A 81 1.30 -9.55 5.20
C ILE A 81 0.44 -9.16 4.00
N SER A 82 -0.65 -8.44 4.24
CA SER A 82 -1.56 -8.02 3.16
C SER A 82 -0.88 -7.02 2.20
N CYS A 83 -0.07 -6.11 2.73
CA CYS A 83 0.77 -5.21 1.93
C CYS A 83 1.76 -6.02 1.08
N TRP A 84 2.38 -7.04 1.68
CA TRP A 84 3.34 -7.89 0.99
C TRP A 84 2.71 -8.68 -0.16
N ILE A 85 1.50 -9.24 0.04
CA ILE A 85 0.72 -9.88 -1.02
C ILE A 85 0.45 -8.90 -2.17
N THR A 86 0.06 -7.66 -1.85
CA THR A 86 -0.20 -6.62 -2.87
C THR A 86 1.07 -6.30 -3.69
N VAL A 87 2.24 -6.33 -3.06
CA VAL A 87 3.53 -6.14 -3.75
C VAL A 87 3.87 -7.32 -4.65
N GLU A 88 3.55 -8.55 -4.23
CA GLU A 88 3.82 -9.76 -5.02
C GLU A 88 2.88 -9.93 -6.21
N GLU A 89 1.61 -9.57 -6.05
CA GLU A 89 0.59 -9.59 -7.12
C GLU A 89 0.71 -8.41 -8.09
N GLY A 90 1.36 -7.32 -7.67
CA GLY A 90 1.59 -6.17 -8.54
C GLY A 90 2.52 -6.49 -9.72
N LYS A 91 2.22 -5.92 -10.89
CA LYS A 91 3.07 -6.00 -12.11
C LYS A 91 4.39 -5.21 -12.02
N CYS A 92 4.98 -5.07 -10.83
CA CYS A 92 6.30 -4.45 -10.66
C CYS A 92 7.41 -5.50 -10.83
N GLY A 93 8.22 -5.36 -11.88
CA GLY A 93 9.40 -6.20 -12.11
C GLY A 93 10.71 -5.57 -11.59
N GLY A 94 11.68 -6.40 -11.23
CA GLY A 94 13.07 -5.98 -10.97
C GLY A 94 13.26 -5.08 -9.74
N VAL A 95 13.98 -3.97 -9.90
CA VAL A 95 14.35 -3.03 -8.82
C VAL A 95 13.13 -2.50 -8.06
N TRP A 96 12.03 -2.21 -8.76
CA TRP A 96 10.82 -1.71 -8.12
C TRP A 96 10.17 -2.72 -7.17
N LYS A 97 10.29 -4.02 -7.48
CA LYS A 97 9.80 -5.06 -6.58
C LYS A 97 10.59 -5.08 -5.28
N ASN A 98 11.91 -4.90 -5.35
CA ASN A 98 12.76 -4.82 -4.17
C ASN A 98 12.51 -3.53 -3.37
N ILE A 99 12.29 -2.39 -4.03
CA ILE A 99 11.89 -1.13 -3.37
C ILE A 99 10.53 -1.30 -2.69
N ALA A 100 9.55 -1.89 -3.37
CA ALA A 100 8.22 -2.12 -2.83
C ALA A 100 8.22 -3.11 -1.66
N ARG A 101 9.07 -4.16 -1.70
CA ARG A 101 9.31 -5.05 -0.56
C ARG A 101 9.91 -4.32 0.63
N GLY A 102 10.96 -3.52 0.43
CA GLY A 102 11.54 -2.70 1.51
C GLY A 102 10.54 -1.68 2.07
N GLY A 103 9.65 -1.14 1.23
CA GLY A 103 8.52 -0.33 1.67
C GLY A 103 7.52 -1.12 2.53
N ALA A 104 7.16 -2.34 2.13
CA ALA A 104 6.30 -3.23 2.92
C ALA A 104 6.94 -3.59 4.27
N ASP A 105 8.24 -3.88 4.31
CA ASP A 105 8.96 -4.13 5.55
C ASP A 105 8.93 -2.91 6.49
N LEU A 106 8.98 -1.69 5.92
CA LEU A 106 8.89 -0.43 6.68
C LEU A 106 7.45 -0.12 7.16
N THR A 107 6.42 -0.71 6.53
CA THR A 107 5.04 -0.51 7.01
C THR A 107 4.81 -1.13 8.40
N LEU A 108 5.52 -2.19 8.75
CA LEU A 108 5.40 -2.85 10.05
C LEU A 108 5.80 -1.93 11.22
N PRO A 109 7.04 -1.38 11.32
CA PRO A 109 7.43 -0.48 12.41
C PRO A 109 6.63 0.83 12.42
N HIS A 110 6.10 1.26 11.27
CA HIS A 110 5.20 2.40 11.21
C HIS A 110 3.85 2.07 11.87
N THR A 111 3.21 0.97 11.48
CA THR A 111 1.86 0.59 11.95
C THR A 111 1.79 0.21 13.43
N VAL A 112 2.85 -0.34 14.01
CA VAL A 112 2.90 -0.66 15.45
C VAL A 112 2.86 0.57 16.36
N SER A 113 3.08 1.77 15.83
CA SER A 113 3.05 3.03 16.59
C SER A 113 1.67 3.70 16.60
N PHE A 114 0.71 3.18 15.82
CA PHE A 114 -0.61 3.80 15.68
C PHE A 114 -1.70 3.06 16.45
N PRO A 115 -2.77 3.77 16.86
CA PRO A 115 -3.99 3.16 17.39
C PRO A 115 -4.63 2.16 16.42
N ASN A 116 -5.27 1.13 16.99
CA ASN A 116 -5.99 0.07 16.26
C ASN A 116 -7.02 0.60 15.25
N VAL A 117 -7.69 1.72 15.53
CA VAL A 117 -8.64 2.36 14.61
C VAL A 117 -7.98 2.84 13.31
N SER A 118 -6.73 3.27 13.38
CA SER A 118 -5.98 3.72 12.22
C SER A 118 -5.54 2.54 11.36
N ILE A 119 -5.12 1.44 12.01
CA ILE A 119 -4.71 0.20 11.36
C ILE A 119 -5.90 -0.48 10.67
N THR A 120 -7.09 -0.50 11.30
CA THR A 120 -8.30 -1.05 10.68
C THR A 120 -8.76 -0.24 9.48
N SER A 121 -8.65 1.09 9.52
CA SER A 121 -8.89 1.94 8.35
C SER A 121 -7.91 1.66 7.21
N GLN A 122 -6.62 1.53 7.52
CA GLN A 122 -5.58 1.17 6.54
C GLN A 122 -5.86 -0.21 5.91
N LEU A 123 -6.24 -1.20 6.72
CA LEU A 123 -6.61 -2.53 6.25
C LEU A 123 -7.86 -2.49 5.35
N PHE A 124 -8.87 -1.68 5.69
CA PHE A 124 -10.04 -1.47 4.84
C PHE A 124 -9.65 -0.89 3.48
N PHE A 125 -8.82 0.16 3.45
CA PHE A 125 -8.34 0.74 2.19
C PHE A 125 -7.52 -0.27 1.37
N LEU A 126 -6.76 -1.15 2.03
CA LEU A 126 -5.99 -2.18 1.37
C LEU A 126 -6.90 -3.27 0.76
N ILE A 127 -7.88 -3.76 1.52
CA ILE A 127 -8.87 -4.76 1.06
C ILE A 127 -9.68 -4.21 -0.12
N MET A 128 -10.11 -2.95 -0.07
CA MET A 128 -10.85 -2.30 -1.16
C MET A 128 -9.98 -2.10 -2.41
N LYS A 129 -8.65 -2.08 -2.27
CA LYS A 129 -7.71 -1.90 -3.38
C LYS A 129 -7.44 -3.19 -4.16
N ILE A 130 -7.59 -4.36 -3.53
CA ILE A 130 -7.45 -5.67 -4.18
C ILE A 130 -8.41 -5.81 -5.40
N PRO A 131 -9.73 -5.54 -5.31
CA PRO A 131 -10.63 -5.61 -6.46
C PRO A 131 -10.46 -4.43 -7.44
N ALA A 132 -10.08 -3.24 -6.95
CA ALA A 132 -9.85 -2.07 -7.80
C ALA A 132 -8.59 -2.22 -8.68
N PHE A 133 -7.58 -2.95 -8.20
CA PHE A 133 -6.36 -3.26 -8.96
C PHE A 133 -6.66 -4.20 -10.13
N SER A 134 -7.53 -5.19 -9.94
CA SER A 134 -7.98 -6.06 -11.04
C SER A 134 -8.81 -5.32 -12.09
N LEU A 135 -9.69 -4.40 -11.68
CA LEU A 135 -10.56 -3.66 -12.60
C LEU A 135 -9.82 -2.64 -13.47
N VAL A 136 -8.81 -1.97 -12.93
CA VAL A 136 -8.01 -0.97 -13.66
C VAL A 136 -7.01 -1.62 -14.63
N GLU A 137 -6.62 -2.88 -14.43
CA GLU A 137 -5.78 -3.60 -15.38
C GLU A 137 -6.56 -4.31 -16.50
N THR A 138 -7.89 -4.41 -16.38
CA THR A 138 -8.79 -4.96 -17.41
C THR A 138 -9.42 -3.92 -18.34
N LEU A 139 -9.20 -2.62 -18.09
CA LEU A 139 -9.61 -1.50 -18.94
C LEU A 139 -8.40 -0.89 -19.65
#